data_AF-A0A4P8KJA1-F1
#
_entry.id   AF-A0A4P8KJA1-F1
#
_cell.length_a   1.000
_cell.length_b   1.000
_cell.length_c   1.000
_cell.angle_alpha   90.00
_cell.angle_beta   90.00
_cell.angle_gamma   90.00
#
_symmetry.space_group_name_H-M   'P 1'
#
loop_
_entity.id
_entity.type
_entity.pdbx_description
1 polymer ?
#
loop_
_entity_poly.entity_id
_entity_poly.type
_entity_poly.pdbx_seq_one_letter_code
_entity_poly.pdbx_strand_id
1 'polypeptide(L)'
;MIWQFIIRKKTQGYLQLLELINKEQYTITEMAKQLKVSIRTAMRYSDELQQKGYVIKGKPWRINRQHHPNFLELHRKVLTEDPRFKLFKQFLWQQTSADTDYTKMRELNRQLIHLNLWVNRRAGRLLGDPGIILLLQLRYLRDFYYFEEGEVYQQIEQYYKDQPTPSVNQVLYPDKVLISRFVEKFDLQGNLTEFFFFDHLRYHFQSFTEFYHCHQQYQTDLYQEVRQASRIIEETIALEGELLRSTFNVKLFDLFFGLSQGLPILLFNLKWKQGPVPSSYDHLSREVKRQIPMLRNCQNEGLALALKNIVVASHQVALKTTPTLDSSLLIQERYQTVLLSD
;
A
#
# COMPACT_ATOMS: atom_id res chain seq x y z
N MET A 1 -7.42 0.43 2.37
CA MET A 1 -6.55 -0.03 3.47
C MET A 1 -5.79 -1.25 3.00
N ILE A 2 -4.53 -1.45 3.43
CA ILE A 2 -3.69 -2.55 2.90
C ILE A 2 -4.08 -3.94 3.42
N TRP A 3 -4.88 -4.04 4.50
CA TRP A 3 -5.09 -5.26 5.29
C TRP A 3 -5.83 -6.41 4.60
N GLN A 4 -6.36 -6.21 3.39
CA GLN A 4 -7.15 -7.23 2.70
C GLN A 4 -6.33 -8.50 2.38
N PHE A 5 -4.99 -8.44 2.31
CA PHE A 5 -4.14 -9.63 2.10
C PHE A 5 -4.14 -10.60 3.30
N ILE A 6 -4.43 -10.12 4.52
CA ILE A 6 -4.34 -10.93 5.73
C ILE A 6 -5.66 -11.67 6.00
N ILE A 7 -6.79 -11.13 5.56
CA ILE A 7 -8.11 -11.66 5.92
C ILE A 7 -8.49 -12.88 5.07
N ARG A 8 -9.54 -13.60 5.48
CA ARG A 8 -10.08 -14.73 4.71
C ARG A 8 -10.76 -14.26 3.42
N LYS A 9 -10.71 -15.07 2.36
CA LYS A 9 -11.39 -14.80 1.05
C LYS A 9 -12.86 -14.40 1.21
N LYS A 10 -13.58 -15.03 2.16
CA LYS A 10 -14.98 -14.68 2.47
C LYS A 10 -15.11 -13.21 2.90
N THR A 11 -14.25 -12.77 3.81
CA THR A 11 -14.21 -11.39 4.31
C THR A 11 -13.75 -10.41 3.24
N GLN A 12 -12.81 -10.80 2.37
CA GLN A 12 -12.45 -10.01 1.18
C GLN A 12 -13.69 -9.76 0.30
N GLY A 13 -14.48 -10.80 0.04
CA GLY A 13 -15.72 -10.69 -0.70
C GLY A 13 -16.74 -9.74 -0.05
N TYR A 14 -16.87 -9.75 1.28
CA TYR A 14 -17.71 -8.77 1.98
C TYR A 14 -17.23 -7.33 1.77
N LEU A 15 -15.93 -7.08 1.93
CA LEU A 15 -15.37 -5.74 1.77
C LEU A 15 -15.53 -5.23 0.34
N GLN A 16 -15.28 -6.08 -0.66
CA GLN A 16 -15.50 -5.74 -2.07
C GLN A 16 -16.97 -5.42 -2.35
N LEU A 17 -17.91 -6.20 -1.79
CA LEU A 17 -19.34 -5.95 -1.92
C LEU A 17 -19.74 -4.63 -1.26
N LEU A 18 -19.26 -4.36 -0.04
CA LEU A 18 -19.49 -3.10 0.67
C LEU A 18 -18.89 -1.91 -0.09
N GLU A 19 -17.70 -2.04 -0.67
CA GLU A 19 -17.09 -1.01 -1.52
C GLU A 19 -17.91 -0.74 -2.78
N LEU A 20 -18.50 -1.76 -3.40
CA LEU A 20 -19.40 -1.58 -4.53
C LEU A 20 -20.65 -0.81 -4.12
N ILE A 21 -21.37 -1.28 -3.10
CA ILE A 21 -22.59 -0.61 -2.59
C ILE A 21 -22.30 0.83 -2.13
N ASN A 22 -21.12 1.08 -1.58
CA ASN A 22 -20.72 2.43 -1.14
C ASN A 22 -20.52 3.39 -2.31
N LYS A 23 -20.05 2.91 -3.47
CA LYS A 23 -19.88 3.73 -4.67
C LYS A 23 -21.21 3.99 -5.35
N GLU A 24 -21.95 2.92 -5.64
CA GLU A 24 -23.21 2.94 -6.37
C GLU A 24 -24.14 1.86 -5.81
N GLN A 25 -25.45 2.09 -5.87
CA GLN A 25 -26.43 1.13 -5.36
C GLN A 25 -26.69 0.07 -6.44
N TYR A 26 -26.37 -1.20 -6.14
CA TYR A 26 -26.48 -2.30 -7.09
C TYR A 26 -27.54 -3.33 -6.68
N THR A 27 -28.10 -4.01 -7.69
CA THR A 27 -28.84 -5.27 -7.54
C THR A 27 -27.87 -6.44 -7.33
N ILE A 28 -28.38 -7.61 -6.88
CA ILE A 28 -27.56 -8.82 -6.71
C ILE A 28 -26.89 -9.25 -8.03
N THR A 29 -27.62 -9.15 -9.14
CA THR A 29 -27.12 -9.56 -10.47
C THR A 29 -25.95 -8.68 -10.91
N GLU A 30 -26.06 -7.37 -10.70
CA GLU A 30 -24.98 -6.42 -11.00
C GLU A 30 -23.78 -6.64 -10.09
N MET A 31 -24.01 -6.83 -8.78
CA MET A 31 -22.94 -7.15 -7.83
C MET A 31 -22.20 -8.44 -8.23
N ALA A 32 -22.92 -9.50 -8.60
CA ALA A 32 -22.31 -10.75 -9.06
C ALA A 32 -21.43 -10.55 -10.29
N LYS A 33 -21.90 -9.75 -11.27
CA LYS A 33 -21.14 -9.40 -12.47
C LYS A 33 -19.87 -8.61 -12.14
N GLN A 34 -19.98 -7.57 -11.33
CA GLN A 34 -18.85 -6.70 -10.94
C GLN A 34 -17.79 -7.46 -10.12
N LEU A 35 -18.23 -8.33 -9.21
CA LEU A 35 -17.33 -9.16 -8.39
C LEU A 35 -16.81 -10.40 -9.12
N LYS A 36 -17.31 -10.71 -10.32
CA LYS A 36 -17.01 -11.94 -11.07
C LYS A 36 -17.27 -13.20 -10.24
N VAL A 37 -18.39 -13.24 -9.53
CA VAL A 37 -18.84 -14.40 -8.72
C VAL A 37 -20.23 -14.86 -9.15
N SER A 38 -20.64 -16.06 -8.72
CA SER A 38 -22.01 -16.51 -8.95
C SER A 38 -23.03 -15.63 -8.22
N ILE A 39 -24.24 -15.49 -8.80
CA ILE A 39 -25.38 -14.82 -8.17
C ILE A 39 -25.65 -15.40 -6.76
N ARG A 40 -25.56 -16.73 -6.61
CA ARG A 40 -25.72 -17.42 -5.33
C ARG A 40 -24.69 -16.96 -4.29
N THR A 41 -23.44 -16.75 -4.71
CA THR A 41 -22.38 -16.24 -3.83
C THR A 41 -22.62 -14.80 -3.42
N ALA A 42 -22.98 -13.92 -4.36
CA ALA A 42 -23.31 -12.53 -4.07
C ALA A 42 -24.51 -12.39 -3.13
N MET A 43 -25.55 -13.21 -3.33
CA MET A 43 -26.71 -13.27 -2.46
C MET A 43 -26.33 -13.73 -1.05
N ARG A 44 -25.58 -14.83 -0.91
CA ARG A 44 -25.08 -15.30 0.40
C ARG A 44 -24.28 -14.21 1.13
N TYR A 45 -23.40 -13.49 0.43
CA TYR A 45 -22.65 -12.39 1.05
C TYR A 45 -23.57 -11.26 1.51
N SER A 46 -24.56 -10.89 0.69
CA SER A 46 -25.51 -9.83 1.01
C SER A 46 -26.40 -10.19 2.20
N ASP A 47 -26.93 -11.41 2.24
CA ASP A 47 -27.77 -11.92 3.33
C ASP A 47 -26.99 -11.96 4.65
N GLU A 48 -25.75 -12.43 4.65
CA GLU A 48 -24.92 -12.45 5.86
C GLU A 48 -24.56 -11.04 6.33
N LEU A 49 -24.30 -10.10 5.41
CA LEU A 49 -24.09 -8.69 5.75
C LEU A 49 -25.37 -8.02 6.28
N GLN A 50 -26.53 -8.44 5.80
CA GLN A 50 -27.83 -7.99 6.31
C GLN A 50 -28.07 -8.49 7.74
N GLN A 51 -27.77 -9.77 8.00
CA GLN A 51 -27.87 -10.37 9.33
C GLN A 51 -26.98 -9.65 10.35
N LYS A 52 -25.82 -9.16 9.92
CA LYS A 52 -24.93 -8.32 10.73
C LYS A 52 -25.39 -6.86 10.87
N GLY A 53 -26.46 -6.47 10.20
CA GLY A 53 -26.99 -5.11 10.19
C GLY A 53 -26.18 -4.12 9.35
N TYR A 54 -25.22 -4.57 8.53
CA TYR A 54 -24.33 -3.71 7.75
C TYR A 54 -24.98 -3.15 6.50
N VAL A 55 -25.89 -3.93 5.91
CA VAL A 55 -26.65 -3.55 4.72
C VAL A 55 -28.14 -3.77 4.95
N ILE A 56 -28.95 -3.08 4.17
CA ILE A 56 -30.41 -3.20 4.17
C ILE A 56 -30.83 -3.65 2.78
N LYS A 57 -31.69 -4.67 2.73
CA LYS A 57 -32.31 -5.13 1.49
C LYS A 57 -33.30 -4.06 0.99
N GLY A 58 -33.10 -3.59 -0.23
CA GLY A 58 -33.96 -2.65 -0.95
C GLY A 58 -34.08 -3.05 -2.41
N LYS A 59 -34.62 -2.16 -3.27
CA LYS A 59 -34.60 -2.36 -4.73
C LYS A 59 -33.14 -2.54 -5.22
N PRO A 60 -32.24 -1.59 -4.92
CA PRO A 60 -30.83 -1.90 -4.80
C PRO A 60 -30.45 -2.12 -3.33
N TRP A 61 -29.37 -2.88 -3.11
CA TRP A 61 -28.81 -3.04 -1.78
C TRP A 61 -28.10 -1.76 -1.35
N ARG A 62 -28.21 -1.41 -0.06
CA ARG A 62 -27.62 -0.19 0.51
C ARG A 62 -26.97 -0.45 1.86
N ILE A 63 -25.94 0.32 2.20
CA ILE A 63 -25.36 0.33 3.54
C ILE A 63 -26.38 0.87 4.54
N ASN A 64 -26.45 0.26 5.72
CA ASN A 64 -27.26 0.76 6.83
C ASN A 64 -26.63 2.01 7.45
N ARG A 65 -26.79 3.16 6.78
CA ARG A 65 -26.17 4.43 7.18
C ARG A 65 -26.66 4.95 8.54
N GLN A 66 -27.82 4.51 9.01
CA GLN A 66 -28.32 4.87 10.33
C GLN A 66 -27.44 4.28 11.44
N HIS A 67 -26.96 3.05 11.27
CA HIS A 67 -26.09 2.37 12.25
C HIS A 67 -24.60 2.51 11.92
N HIS A 68 -24.29 2.75 10.64
CA HIS A 68 -22.92 2.85 10.13
C HIS A 68 -22.78 4.09 9.23
N PRO A 69 -22.77 5.31 9.83
CA PRO A 69 -22.68 6.55 9.07
C PRO A 69 -21.34 6.66 8.32
N ASN A 70 -20.24 6.28 8.99
CA ASN A 70 -18.90 6.32 8.44
C ASN A 70 -18.51 4.98 7.78
N PHE A 71 -18.25 5.01 6.47
CA PHE A 71 -17.85 3.82 5.71
C PHE A 71 -16.50 3.25 6.16
N LEU A 72 -15.54 4.11 6.50
CA LEU A 72 -14.21 3.66 6.95
C LEU A 72 -14.32 2.91 8.27
N GLU A 73 -15.17 3.35 9.19
CA GLU A 73 -15.44 2.64 10.45
C GLU A 73 -16.10 1.29 10.21
N LEU A 74 -17.07 1.20 9.30
CA LEU A 74 -17.65 -0.08 8.91
C LEU A 74 -16.60 -1.02 8.29
N HIS A 75 -15.76 -0.51 7.40
CA HIS A 75 -14.67 -1.28 6.80
C HIS A 75 -13.68 -1.78 7.87
N ARG A 76 -13.29 -0.92 8.82
CA ARG A 76 -12.46 -1.30 9.99
C ARG A 76 -13.14 -2.38 10.83
N LYS A 77 -14.44 -2.24 11.11
CA LYS A 77 -15.22 -3.22 11.88
C LYS A 77 -15.23 -4.60 11.21
N VAL A 78 -15.47 -4.65 9.90
CA VAL A 78 -15.45 -5.92 9.14
C VAL A 78 -14.07 -6.57 9.18
N LEU A 79 -12.99 -5.78 9.09
CA LEU A 79 -11.62 -6.28 9.23
C LEU A 79 -11.37 -6.83 10.63
N THR A 80 -11.69 -6.08 11.69
CA THR A 80 -11.44 -6.50 13.08
C THR A 80 -12.29 -7.69 13.52
N GLU A 81 -13.40 -7.97 12.85
CA GLU A 81 -14.19 -9.18 13.08
C GLU A 81 -13.57 -10.45 12.48
N ASP A 82 -12.69 -10.32 11.47
CA ASP A 82 -12.08 -11.48 10.84
C ASP A 82 -11.13 -12.22 11.80
N PRO A 83 -11.35 -13.53 12.06
CA PRO A 83 -10.51 -14.30 12.98
C PRO A 83 -9.04 -14.33 12.60
N ARG A 84 -8.70 -14.32 11.30
CA ARG A 84 -7.31 -14.33 10.84
C ARG A 84 -6.67 -12.97 11.05
N PHE A 85 -7.40 -11.89 10.81
CA PHE A 85 -6.94 -10.54 11.15
C PHE A 85 -6.74 -10.35 12.66
N LYS A 86 -7.68 -10.81 13.50
CA LYS A 86 -7.54 -10.79 14.97
C LYS A 86 -6.26 -11.50 15.40
N LEU A 87 -6.01 -12.69 14.85
CA LEU A 87 -4.80 -13.45 15.15
C LEU A 87 -3.53 -12.72 14.70
N PHE A 88 -3.52 -12.19 13.49
CA PHE A 88 -2.41 -11.37 12.99
C PHE A 88 -2.11 -10.18 13.90
N LYS A 89 -3.16 -9.43 14.29
CA LYS A 89 -3.03 -8.29 15.20
C LYS A 89 -2.36 -8.70 16.51
N GLN A 90 -2.73 -9.83 17.09
CA GLN A 90 -2.10 -10.31 18.34
C GLN A 90 -0.60 -10.54 18.14
N PHE A 91 -0.18 -11.18 17.06
CA PHE A 91 1.25 -11.38 16.77
C PHE A 91 1.99 -10.08 16.41
N LEU A 92 1.32 -9.15 15.73
CA LEU A 92 1.87 -7.83 15.39
C LEU A 92 2.24 -7.02 16.64
N TRP A 93 1.46 -7.18 17.71
CA TRP A 93 1.64 -6.45 18.97
C TRP A 93 2.21 -7.30 20.12
N GLN A 94 2.61 -8.54 19.85
CA GLN A 94 3.15 -9.47 20.86
C GLN A 94 2.19 -9.81 22.01
N GLN A 95 0.89 -9.89 21.69
CA GLN A 95 -0.22 -10.09 22.66
C GLN A 95 -0.78 -11.53 22.68
N THR A 96 -0.07 -12.52 22.13
CA THR A 96 -0.59 -13.89 22.03
C THR A 96 -0.34 -14.72 23.29
N SER A 97 -1.29 -15.60 23.63
CA SER A 97 -1.10 -16.66 24.63
C SER A 97 -0.62 -17.98 24.01
N ALA A 98 -0.05 -18.86 24.83
CA ALA A 98 0.59 -20.12 24.42
C ALA A 98 -0.35 -21.11 23.69
N ASP A 99 -1.66 -20.96 23.81
CA ASP A 99 -2.68 -21.93 23.36
C ASP A 99 -3.23 -21.69 21.94
N THR A 100 -2.51 -20.92 21.12
CA THR A 100 -2.94 -20.67 19.74
C THR A 100 -2.86 -21.95 18.88
N ASP A 101 -3.99 -22.31 18.25
CA ASP A 101 -4.13 -23.46 17.34
C ASP A 101 -3.15 -23.40 16.15
N TYR A 102 -2.41 -24.50 15.95
CA TYR A 102 -1.43 -24.67 14.88
C TYR A 102 -2.01 -24.47 13.48
N THR A 103 -3.24 -24.93 13.24
CA THR A 103 -3.88 -24.85 11.91
C THR A 103 -4.11 -23.40 11.51
N LYS A 104 -4.58 -22.56 12.45
CA LYS A 104 -4.81 -21.13 12.22
C LYS A 104 -3.50 -20.39 11.94
N MET A 105 -2.42 -20.74 12.64
CA MET A 105 -1.09 -20.17 12.39
C MET A 105 -0.54 -20.55 11.02
N ARG A 106 -0.70 -21.82 10.60
CA ARG A 106 -0.25 -22.28 9.28
C ARG A 106 -0.96 -21.50 8.16
N GLU A 107 -2.25 -21.24 8.30
CA GLU A 107 -2.99 -20.42 7.34
C GLU A 107 -2.52 -18.96 7.32
N LEU A 108 -2.24 -18.37 8.47
CA LEU A 108 -1.73 -17.01 8.57
C LEU A 108 -0.33 -16.90 7.92
N ASN A 109 0.57 -17.86 8.18
CA ASN A 109 1.90 -17.91 7.58
C ASN A 109 1.88 -18.00 6.06
N ARG A 110 0.88 -18.68 5.47
CA ARG A 110 0.70 -18.69 4.01
C ARG A 110 0.46 -17.31 3.42
N GLN A 111 -0.12 -16.36 4.18
CA GLN A 111 -0.28 -14.98 3.72
C GLN A 111 0.96 -14.13 4.01
N LEU A 112 1.55 -14.31 5.20
CA LEU A 112 2.69 -13.52 5.66
C LEU A 112 3.98 -13.80 4.87
N ILE A 113 4.15 -15.00 4.32
CA ILE A 113 5.34 -15.36 3.53
C ILE A 113 5.58 -14.41 2.35
N HIS A 114 4.51 -13.83 1.78
CA HIS A 114 4.63 -12.88 0.68
C HIS A 114 5.22 -11.52 1.11
N LEU A 115 5.27 -11.25 2.41
CA LEU A 115 5.99 -10.13 3.01
C LEU A 115 7.30 -10.55 3.67
N ASN A 116 7.75 -11.79 3.46
CA ASN A 116 8.89 -12.39 4.17
C ASN A 116 8.71 -12.40 5.70
N LEU A 117 7.47 -12.57 6.17
CA LEU A 117 7.12 -12.65 7.58
C LEU A 117 6.55 -14.02 7.93
N TRP A 118 6.67 -14.40 9.20
CA TRP A 118 5.98 -15.56 9.77
C TRP A 118 5.71 -15.38 11.26
N VAL A 119 4.73 -16.10 11.80
CA VAL A 119 4.43 -16.10 13.23
C VAL A 119 5.39 -17.03 13.97
N ASN A 120 5.89 -16.58 15.11
CA ASN A 120 6.56 -17.41 16.10
C ASN A 120 5.67 -17.61 17.31
N ARG A 121 5.09 -18.81 17.41
CA ARG A 121 4.21 -19.19 18.52
C ARG A 121 4.91 -19.06 19.88
N ARG A 122 6.17 -19.49 19.99
CA ARG A 122 6.90 -19.55 21.27
C ARG A 122 7.21 -18.16 21.80
N ALA A 123 7.65 -17.27 20.92
CA ALA A 123 7.96 -15.88 21.27
C ALA A 123 6.74 -14.95 21.21
N GLY A 124 5.57 -15.47 20.78
CA GLY A 124 4.33 -14.72 20.67
C GLY A 124 4.37 -13.53 19.70
N ARG A 125 5.29 -13.53 18.72
CA ARG A 125 5.57 -12.36 17.86
C ARG A 125 5.71 -12.74 16.39
N LEU A 126 5.67 -11.73 15.52
CA LEU A 126 6.11 -11.88 14.14
C LEU A 126 7.65 -11.99 14.08
N LEU A 127 8.13 -12.82 13.15
CA LEU A 127 9.53 -12.91 12.74
C LEU A 127 9.65 -12.51 11.27
N GLY A 128 10.83 -12.01 10.92
CA GLY A 128 11.17 -11.47 9.60
C GLY A 128 11.94 -10.17 9.77
N ASP A 129 11.93 -9.34 8.74
CA ASP A 129 12.56 -8.01 8.78
C ASP A 129 11.85 -7.09 9.80
N PRO A 130 12.55 -6.58 10.83
CA PRO A 130 11.91 -5.74 11.85
C PRO A 130 11.41 -4.39 11.33
N GLY A 131 12.00 -3.85 10.25
CA GLY A 131 11.52 -2.65 9.57
C GLY A 131 10.17 -2.85 8.90
N ILE A 132 9.94 -4.02 8.28
CA ILE A 132 8.62 -4.38 7.75
C ILE A 132 7.57 -4.44 8.88
N ILE A 133 7.91 -5.07 10.00
CA ILE A 133 7.00 -5.19 11.16
C ILE A 133 6.64 -3.79 11.70
N LEU A 134 7.64 -2.92 11.87
CA LEU A 134 7.46 -1.54 12.31
C LEU A 134 6.54 -0.74 11.36
N LEU A 135 6.74 -0.85 10.05
CA LEU A 135 5.88 -0.18 9.06
C LEU A 135 4.44 -0.70 9.10
N LEU A 136 4.23 -1.99 9.35
CA LEU A 136 2.90 -2.54 9.55
C LEU A 136 2.26 -2.01 10.84
N GLN A 137 3.03 -1.86 11.92
CA GLN A 137 2.53 -1.26 13.16
C GLN A 137 2.14 0.21 12.98
N LEU A 138 3.01 1.02 12.36
CA LEU A 138 2.71 2.42 12.00
C LEU A 138 1.45 2.50 11.14
N ARG A 139 1.36 1.67 10.10
CA ARG A 139 0.19 1.62 9.23
C ARG A 139 -1.07 1.21 10.00
N TYR A 140 -0.96 0.27 10.95
CA TYR A 140 -2.08 -0.18 11.76
C TYR A 140 -2.60 0.94 12.65
N LEU A 141 -1.71 1.70 13.30
CA LEU A 141 -2.11 2.85 14.10
C LEU A 141 -2.85 3.89 13.26
N ARG A 142 -2.31 4.28 12.09
CA ARG A 142 -2.97 5.21 11.16
C ARG A 142 -4.32 4.71 10.64
N ASP A 143 -4.40 3.43 10.34
CA ASP A 143 -5.60 2.84 9.74
C ASP A 143 -6.70 2.56 10.76
N PHE A 144 -6.42 2.38 12.05
CA PHE A 144 -7.40 1.96 13.06
C PHE A 144 -7.63 2.94 14.21
N TYR A 145 -6.76 3.94 14.37
CA TYR A 145 -6.86 4.96 15.41
C TYR A 145 -6.98 6.34 14.77
N TYR A 146 -7.49 7.30 15.55
CA TYR A 146 -7.64 8.69 15.16
C TYR A 146 -6.52 9.53 15.77
N PHE A 147 -5.29 9.02 15.69
CA PHE A 147 -4.11 9.73 16.16
C PHE A 147 -3.65 10.76 15.14
N GLU A 148 -3.18 11.90 15.63
CA GLU A 148 -2.36 12.80 14.84
C GLU A 148 -1.02 12.14 14.47
N GLU A 149 -0.32 12.69 13.48
CA GLU A 149 0.91 12.09 12.97
C GLU A 149 2.00 11.95 14.04
N GLY A 150 2.21 12.99 14.86
CA GLY A 150 3.16 12.93 15.97
C GLY A 150 2.78 11.90 17.03
N GLU A 151 1.49 11.81 17.36
CA GLU A 151 0.97 10.83 18.33
C GLU A 151 1.24 9.39 17.85
N VAL A 152 1.10 9.11 16.54
CA VAL A 152 1.44 7.79 15.98
C VAL A 152 2.88 7.42 16.28
N TYR A 153 3.83 8.35 16.10
CA TYR A 153 5.24 8.10 16.35
C TYR A 153 5.53 7.89 17.84
N GLN A 154 4.97 8.74 18.71
CA GLN A 154 5.13 8.63 20.16
C GLN A 154 4.61 7.28 20.70
N GLN A 155 3.48 6.79 20.19
CA GLN A 155 2.95 5.47 20.56
C GLN A 155 3.92 4.34 20.19
N ILE A 156 4.58 4.45 19.04
CA ILE A 156 5.57 3.46 18.60
C ILE A 156 6.87 3.57 19.40
N GLU A 157 7.38 4.77 19.67
CA GLU A 157 8.56 4.95 20.52
C GLU A 157 8.33 4.37 21.92
N GLN A 158 7.16 4.64 22.51
CA GLN A 158 6.79 4.09 23.80
C GLN A 158 6.69 2.56 23.77
N TYR A 159 6.17 1.98 22.69
CA TYR A 159 6.13 0.53 22.50
C TYR A 159 7.55 -0.07 22.40
N TYR A 160 8.48 0.61 21.73
CA TYR A 160 9.85 0.13 21.51
C TYR A 160 10.85 0.51 22.60
N LYS A 161 10.45 1.24 23.65
CA LYS A 161 11.34 1.75 24.70
C LYS A 161 12.29 0.70 25.28
N ASP A 162 11.78 -0.51 25.52
CA ASP A 162 12.55 -1.63 26.10
C ASP A 162 12.75 -2.79 25.09
N GLN A 163 12.59 -2.51 23.80
CA GLN A 163 12.66 -3.52 22.73
C GLN A 163 13.82 -3.24 21.76
N PRO A 164 14.37 -4.29 21.12
CA PRO A 164 15.35 -4.09 20.06
C PRO A 164 14.73 -3.32 18.90
N THR A 165 15.44 -2.31 18.43
CA THR A 165 15.03 -1.47 17.29
C THR A 165 15.63 -2.01 15.99
N PRO A 166 14.92 -1.88 14.85
CA PRO A 166 15.48 -2.17 13.54
C PRO A 166 16.71 -1.31 13.26
N SER A 167 17.69 -1.89 12.55
CA SER A 167 18.81 -1.12 12.02
C SER A 167 18.40 -0.35 10.76
N VAL A 168 19.03 0.80 10.56
CA VAL A 168 18.79 1.68 9.41
C VAL A 168 20.00 1.66 8.49
N ASN A 169 19.77 1.52 7.18
CA ASN A 169 20.82 1.74 6.20
C ASN A 169 21.09 3.24 6.03
N GLN A 170 22.12 3.73 6.72
CA GLN A 170 22.49 5.15 6.76
C GLN A 170 22.88 5.72 5.39
N VAL A 171 23.33 4.87 4.44
CA VAL A 171 23.70 5.29 3.07
C VAL A 171 22.50 5.83 2.29
N LEU A 172 21.28 5.44 2.68
CA LEU A 172 20.05 5.93 2.04
C LEU A 172 19.68 7.35 2.45
N TYR A 173 20.38 7.97 3.40
CA TYR A 173 20.06 9.30 3.91
C TYR A 173 21.25 10.24 3.72
N PRO A 174 21.44 10.79 2.51
CA PRO A 174 22.64 11.56 2.15
C PRO A 174 22.75 12.90 2.89
N ASP A 175 21.63 13.45 3.36
CA ASP A 175 21.59 14.68 4.14
C ASP A 175 20.80 14.48 5.45
N LYS A 176 21.46 14.78 6.56
CA LYS A 176 20.88 14.71 7.91
C LYS A 176 20.02 15.91 8.26
N VAL A 177 20.13 17.04 7.55
CA VAL A 177 19.35 18.26 7.83
C VAL A 177 17.85 18.00 7.72
N LEU A 178 17.40 17.28 6.69
CA LEU A 178 15.98 16.94 6.52
C LEU A 178 15.45 16.08 7.68
N ILE A 179 16.28 15.17 8.17
CA ILE A 179 15.94 14.31 9.30
C ILE A 179 15.90 15.13 10.60
N SER A 180 16.89 15.99 10.83
CA SER A 180 16.91 16.87 12.01
C SER A 180 15.69 17.77 12.08
N ARG A 181 15.29 18.40 10.96
CA ARG A 181 14.05 19.19 10.87
C ARG A 181 12.81 18.36 11.18
N PHE A 182 12.78 17.11 10.72
CA PHE A 182 11.68 16.19 11.00
C PHE A 182 11.62 15.81 12.50
N VAL A 183 12.78 15.53 13.11
CA VAL A 183 12.91 15.27 14.55
C VAL A 183 12.41 16.44 15.37
N GLU A 184 12.88 17.65 15.07
CA GLU A 184 12.48 18.88 15.77
C GLU A 184 10.98 19.14 15.65
N LYS A 185 10.40 18.90 14.46
CA LYS A 185 8.97 19.11 14.20
C LYS A 185 8.08 18.23 15.07
N PHE A 186 8.49 16.99 15.34
CA PHE A 186 7.67 15.99 16.04
C PHE A 186 8.16 15.68 17.46
N ASP A 187 9.20 16.38 17.93
CA ASP A 187 9.85 16.17 19.23
C ASP A 187 10.20 14.69 19.47
N LEU A 188 10.89 14.09 18.50
CA LEU A 188 11.27 12.68 18.52
C LEU A 188 12.59 12.48 19.26
N GLN A 189 12.69 11.43 20.07
CA GLN A 189 13.88 11.18 20.90
C GLN A 189 14.57 9.84 20.57
N GLY A 190 14.00 9.04 19.66
CA GLY A 190 14.34 7.64 19.50
C GLY A 190 15.15 7.24 18.27
N ASN A 191 15.67 6.02 18.34
CA ASN A 191 16.42 5.30 17.29
C ASN A 191 15.55 4.86 16.09
N LEU A 192 14.29 5.27 16.04
CA LEU A 192 13.32 4.91 14.99
C LEU A 192 13.07 6.06 14.00
N THR A 193 13.75 7.19 14.20
CA THR A 193 13.54 8.44 13.47
C THR A 193 13.52 8.24 11.95
N GLU A 194 14.47 7.51 11.38
CA GLU A 194 14.52 7.31 9.94
C GLU A 194 13.32 6.51 9.39
N PHE A 195 12.76 5.58 10.16
CA PHE A 195 11.54 4.87 9.78
C PHE A 195 10.32 5.78 9.85
N PHE A 196 10.24 6.64 10.86
CA PHE A 196 9.17 7.65 10.98
C PHE A 196 9.26 8.69 9.87
N PHE A 197 10.47 9.13 9.54
CA PHE A 197 10.72 10.03 8.44
C PHE A 197 10.29 9.38 7.12
N PHE A 198 10.70 8.14 6.86
CA PHE A 198 10.22 7.44 5.66
C PHE A 198 8.69 7.30 5.62
N ASP A 199 8.04 6.93 6.74
CA ASP A 199 6.58 6.87 6.82
C ASP A 199 5.94 8.24 6.57
N HIS A 200 6.49 9.32 7.12
CA HIS A 200 6.08 10.72 6.89
C HIS A 200 6.11 11.06 5.40
N LEU A 201 7.25 10.84 4.75
CA LEU A 201 7.43 11.16 3.34
C LEU A 201 6.31 10.54 2.47
N ARG A 202 5.87 9.31 2.78
CA ARG A 202 4.83 8.61 2.00
C ARG A 202 3.45 9.27 2.02
N TYR A 203 3.17 10.12 3.00
CA TYR A 203 1.92 10.89 3.08
C TYR A 203 2.09 12.35 2.64
N HIS A 204 3.33 12.83 2.50
CA HIS A 204 3.66 14.22 2.20
C HIS A 204 4.49 14.34 0.93
N PHE A 205 3.81 14.43 -0.22
CA PHE A 205 4.46 14.42 -1.54
C PHE A 205 5.48 15.54 -1.75
N GLN A 206 5.26 16.73 -1.18
CA GLN A 206 6.21 17.84 -1.24
C GLN A 206 7.52 17.49 -0.52
N SER A 207 7.43 16.97 0.71
CA SER A 207 8.59 16.48 1.45
C SER A 207 9.31 15.34 0.70
N PHE A 208 8.55 14.44 0.07
CA PHE A 208 9.13 13.37 -0.75
C PHE A 208 9.90 13.91 -1.96
N THR A 209 9.39 14.98 -2.57
CA THR A 209 10.03 15.66 -3.70
C THR A 209 11.32 16.36 -3.27
N GLU A 210 11.32 17.05 -2.12
CA GLU A 210 12.53 17.62 -1.53
C GLU A 210 13.58 16.54 -1.24
N PHE A 211 13.15 15.39 -0.71
CA PHE A 211 14.04 14.26 -0.46
C PHE A 211 14.61 13.66 -1.75
N TYR A 212 13.82 13.55 -2.81
CA TYR A 212 14.31 13.16 -4.14
C TYR A 212 15.35 14.15 -4.69
N HIS A 213 15.11 15.46 -4.56
CA HIS A 213 16.06 16.49 -4.99
C HIS A 213 17.35 16.49 -4.17
N CYS A 214 17.28 16.15 -2.88
CA CYS A 214 18.46 15.90 -2.08
C CYS A 214 19.29 14.75 -2.68
N HIS A 215 18.67 13.59 -2.96
CA HIS A 215 19.36 12.48 -3.61
C HIS A 215 19.96 12.83 -4.98
N GLN A 216 19.30 13.72 -5.73
CA GLN A 216 19.80 14.30 -6.97
C GLN A 216 21.03 15.20 -6.73
N GLN A 217 20.99 16.11 -5.76
CA GLN A 217 22.10 17.02 -5.45
C GLN A 217 23.36 16.24 -5.06
N TYR A 218 23.21 15.19 -4.25
CA TYR A 218 24.32 14.34 -3.81
C TYR A 218 24.70 13.25 -4.82
N GLN A 219 24.01 13.17 -5.97
CA GLN A 219 24.26 12.19 -7.04
C GLN A 219 24.34 10.74 -6.54
N THR A 220 23.50 10.38 -5.56
CA THR A 220 23.52 9.06 -4.92
C THR A 220 23.30 7.91 -5.92
N ASP A 221 23.81 6.72 -5.62
CA ASP A 221 23.60 5.52 -6.46
C ASP A 221 22.11 5.25 -6.71
N LEU A 222 21.29 5.41 -5.66
CA LEU A 222 19.83 5.27 -5.75
C LEU A 222 19.21 6.25 -6.77
N TYR A 223 19.68 7.50 -6.79
CA TYR A 223 19.23 8.48 -7.78
C TYR A 223 19.64 8.08 -9.20
N GLN A 224 20.87 7.60 -9.40
CA GLN A 224 21.33 7.15 -10.72
C GLN A 224 20.53 5.94 -11.22
N GLU A 225 20.23 4.98 -10.34
CA GLU A 225 19.42 3.82 -10.71
C GLU A 225 17.98 4.21 -11.09
N VAL A 226 17.36 5.14 -10.35
CA VAL A 226 16.03 5.68 -10.72
C VAL A 226 16.09 6.41 -12.06
N ARG A 227 17.13 7.21 -12.30
CA ARG A 227 17.32 7.93 -13.57
C ARG A 227 17.50 6.95 -14.74
N GLN A 228 18.27 5.89 -14.55
CA GLN A 228 18.44 4.84 -15.56
C GLN A 228 17.13 4.10 -15.82
N ALA A 229 16.43 3.69 -14.76
CA ALA A 229 15.13 3.01 -14.89
C ALA A 229 14.10 3.89 -15.59
N SER A 230 14.07 5.18 -15.27
CA SER A 230 13.17 6.15 -15.91
C SER A 230 13.40 6.24 -17.41
N ARG A 231 14.67 6.29 -17.87
CA ARG A 231 15.00 6.29 -19.31
C ARG A 231 14.48 5.05 -20.03
N ILE A 232 14.68 3.86 -19.45
CA ILE A 232 14.19 2.59 -20.02
C ILE A 232 12.66 2.60 -20.13
N ILE A 233 11.99 3.17 -19.11
CA ILE A 233 10.52 3.24 -19.09
C ILE A 233 10.00 4.25 -20.12
N GLU A 234 10.65 5.41 -20.26
CA GLU A 234 10.28 6.43 -21.25
C GLU A 234 10.41 5.93 -22.71
N GLU A 235 11.29 4.96 -22.99
CA GLU A 235 11.38 4.31 -24.31
C GLU A 235 10.11 3.52 -24.67
N THR A 236 9.37 3.02 -23.68
CA THR A 236 8.15 2.22 -23.87
C THR A 236 6.88 3.03 -23.62
N ILE A 237 6.92 3.98 -22.67
CA ILE A 237 5.78 4.77 -22.22
C ILE A 237 6.16 6.24 -22.32
N ALA A 238 5.62 6.93 -23.32
CA ALA A 238 5.87 8.35 -23.51
C ALA A 238 5.30 9.18 -22.34
N LEU A 239 6.20 9.74 -21.51
CA LEU A 239 5.84 10.69 -20.46
C LEU A 239 5.93 12.11 -21.02
N GLU A 240 4.81 12.65 -21.46
CA GLU A 240 4.74 14.01 -22.02
C GLU A 240 4.45 15.05 -20.95
N GLY A 241 5.29 16.09 -20.90
CA GLY A 241 5.20 17.18 -19.93
C GLY A 241 6.13 17.03 -18.74
N GLU A 242 6.72 18.14 -18.33
CA GLU A 242 7.67 18.20 -17.21
C GLU A 242 7.03 17.74 -15.89
N LEU A 243 5.79 18.12 -15.65
CA LEU A 243 5.07 17.76 -14.43
C LEU A 243 4.81 16.26 -14.32
N LEU A 244 4.45 15.61 -15.44
CA LEU A 244 4.22 14.17 -15.49
C LEU A 244 5.53 13.41 -15.23
N ARG A 245 6.62 13.78 -15.91
CA ARG A 245 7.95 13.19 -15.72
C ARG A 245 8.46 13.36 -14.30
N SER A 246 8.34 14.57 -13.75
CA SER A 246 8.74 14.87 -12.37
C SER A 246 7.96 14.01 -11.38
N THR A 247 6.62 13.98 -11.49
CA THR A 247 5.76 13.17 -10.62
C THR A 247 6.09 11.69 -10.73
N PHE A 248 6.31 11.20 -11.95
CA PHE A 248 6.70 9.82 -12.21
C PHE A 248 8.03 9.47 -11.55
N ASN A 249 9.06 10.30 -11.73
CA ASN A 249 10.39 10.07 -11.16
C ASN A 249 10.36 10.05 -9.63
N VAL A 250 9.62 10.96 -8.99
CA VAL A 250 9.46 10.99 -7.53
C VAL A 250 8.74 9.72 -7.03
N LYS A 251 7.71 9.24 -7.74
CA LYS A 251 7.02 7.98 -7.38
C LYS A 251 7.85 6.72 -7.66
N LEU A 252 8.68 6.74 -8.71
CA LEU A 252 9.63 5.67 -8.99
C LEU A 252 10.71 5.62 -7.90
N PHE A 253 11.15 6.79 -7.43
CA PHE A 253 12.05 6.93 -6.29
C PHE A 253 11.42 6.37 -4.99
N ASP A 254 10.12 6.57 -4.72
CA ASP A 254 9.40 5.90 -3.58
C ASP A 254 9.55 4.37 -3.63
N LEU A 255 9.33 3.79 -4.81
CA LEU A 255 9.50 2.35 -4.98
C LEU A 255 10.95 1.91 -4.71
N PHE A 256 11.92 2.53 -5.38
CA PHE A 256 13.33 2.13 -5.29
C PHE A 256 13.90 2.35 -3.89
N PHE A 257 13.54 3.45 -3.25
CA PHE A 257 13.98 3.77 -1.89
C PHE A 257 13.50 2.70 -0.91
N GLY A 258 12.21 2.36 -0.90
CA GLY A 258 11.74 1.34 0.03
C GLY A 258 12.19 -0.08 -0.35
N LEU A 259 12.40 -0.41 -1.63
CA LEU A 259 13.08 -1.67 -2.01
C LEU A 259 14.51 -1.73 -1.44
N SER A 260 15.23 -0.60 -1.44
CA SER A 260 16.57 -0.49 -0.86
C SER A 260 16.57 -0.58 0.67
N GLN A 261 15.43 -0.31 1.31
CA GLN A 261 15.19 -0.59 2.73
C GLN A 261 14.77 -2.04 3.02
N GLY A 262 14.79 -2.92 2.01
CA GLY A 262 14.39 -4.33 2.16
C GLY A 262 12.88 -4.58 2.09
N LEU A 263 12.08 -3.57 1.74
CA LEU A 263 10.64 -3.75 1.66
C LEU A 263 10.25 -4.60 0.44
N PRO A 264 9.36 -5.59 0.61
CA PRO A 264 8.93 -6.42 -0.49
C PRO A 264 8.05 -5.61 -1.46
N ILE A 265 8.22 -5.84 -2.76
CA ILE A 265 7.44 -5.14 -3.80
C ILE A 265 5.92 -5.27 -3.60
N LEU A 266 5.48 -6.38 -3.00
CA LEU A 266 4.08 -6.57 -2.65
C LEU A 266 3.53 -5.44 -1.79
N LEU A 267 4.29 -4.91 -0.82
CA LEU A 267 3.86 -3.83 0.08
C LEU A 267 3.40 -2.58 -0.70
N PHE A 268 4.07 -2.27 -1.81
CA PHE A 268 3.74 -1.15 -2.68
C PHE A 268 2.49 -1.41 -3.51
N ASN A 269 2.23 -2.67 -3.83
CA ASN A 269 1.05 -3.09 -4.58
C ASN A 269 -0.21 -3.21 -3.71
N LEU A 270 -0.08 -3.42 -2.40
CA LEU A 270 -1.22 -3.54 -1.48
C LEU A 270 -2.08 -2.27 -1.39
N LYS A 271 -1.51 -1.09 -1.68
CA LYS A 271 -2.27 0.18 -1.70
C LYS A 271 -3.10 0.36 -2.99
N TRP A 272 -2.85 -0.44 -4.02
CA TRP A 272 -3.43 -0.23 -5.34
C TRP A 272 -4.52 -1.24 -5.67
N LYS A 273 -5.52 -0.81 -6.44
CA LYS A 273 -6.54 -1.71 -6.97
C LYS A 273 -5.89 -2.65 -7.97
N GLN A 274 -6.04 -3.95 -7.76
CA GLN A 274 -5.56 -4.96 -8.69
C GLN A 274 -6.50 -5.00 -9.91
N GLY A 275 -6.07 -4.37 -10.99
CA GLY A 275 -6.66 -4.51 -12.33
C GLY A 275 -5.70 -5.27 -13.24
N PRO A 276 -6.16 -5.69 -14.44
CA PRO A 276 -5.30 -6.35 -15.41
C PRO A 276 -4.04 -5.52 -15.66
N VAL A 277 -2.90 -6.21 -15.79
CA VAL A 277 -1.63 -5.61 -16.16
C VAL A 277 -1.47 -5.85 -17.66
N PRO A 278 -1.39 -4.79 -18.48
CA PRO A 278 -1.18 -4.95 -19.92
C PRO A 278 0.16 -5.61 -20.23
N SER A 279 0.25 -6.32 -21.36
CA SER A 279 1.45 -7.09 -21.74
C SER A 279 2.69 -6.21 -21.88
N SER A 280 2.52 -4.95 -22.31
CA SER A 280 3.56 -3.93 -22.38
C SER A 280 4.29 -3.73 -21.04
N TYR A 281 3.58 -3.78 -19.91
CA TYR A 281 4.18 -3.66 -18.59
C TYR A 281 4.91 -4.93 -18.15
N ASP A 282 4.47 -6.11 -18.59
CA ASP A 282 5.18 -7.36 -18.32
C ASP A 282 6.54 -7.37 -19.04
N HIS A 283 6.57 -6.95 -20.31
CA HIS A 283 7.79 -6.79 -21.08
C HIS A 283 8.72 -5.74 -20.44
N LEU A 284 8.18 -4.57 -20.12
CA LEU A 284 8.92 -3.49 -19.48
C LEU A 284 9.52 -3.93 -18.13
N SER A 285 8.77 -4.68 -17.31
CA SER A 285 9.27 -5.16 -16.02
C SER A 285 10.51 -6.05 -16.16
N ARG A 286 10.54 -6.92 -17.19
CA ARG A 286 11.69 -7.79 -17.48
C ARG A 286 12.89 -6.98 -17.93
N GLU A 287 12.65 -5.97 -18.76
CA GLU A 287 13.71 -5.13 -19.31
C GLU A 287 14.35 -4.23 -18.24
N VAL A 288 13.54 -3.53 -17.45
CA VAL A 288 14.04 -2.71 -16.33
C VAL A 288 14.79 -3.60 -15.33
N LYS A 289 14.26 -4.77 -14.99
CA LYS A 289 14.94 -5.71 -14.09
C LYS A 289 16.26 -6.25 -14.64
N ARG A 290 16.37 -6.43 -15.97
CA ARG A 290 17.60 -6.87 -16.63
C ARG A 290 18.72 -5.85 -16.47
N GLN A 291 18.38 -4.56 -16.57
CA GLN A 291 19.36 -3.48 -16.55
C GLN A 291 19.63 -2.89 -15.16
N ILE A 292 18.74 -3.06 -14.20
CA ILE A 292 18.83 -2.47 -12.86
C ILE A 292 19.09 -3.57 -11.80
N PRO A 293 20.33 -3.69 -11.27
CA PRO A 293 20.71 -4.78 -10.37
C PRO A 293 19.86 -4.91 -9.10
N MET A 294 19.42 -3.79 -8.48
CA MET A 294 18.65 -3.86 -7.24
C MET A 294 17.29 -4.57 -7.39
N LEU A 295 16.75 -4.63 -8.62
CA LEU A 295 15.46 -5.24 -8.90
C LEU A 295 15.53 -6.74 -9.13
N ARG A 296 16.72 -7.37 -9.11
CA ARG A 296 16.91 -8.80 -9.40
C ARG A 296 16.02 -9.73 -8.56
N ASN A 297 15.76 -9.36 -7.31
CA ASN A 297 14.93 -10.15 -6.39
C ASN A 297 13.43 -9.83 -6.50
N CYS A 298 13.03 -8.83 -7.29
CA CYS A 298 11.61 -8.50 -7.49
C CYS A 298 10.95 -9.52 -8.42
N GLN A 299 9.75 -9.99 -8.07
CA GLN A 299 8.94 -10.76 -9.00
C GLN A 299 8.48 -9.86 -10.16
N ASN A 300 8.58 -10.36 -11.40
CA ASN A 300 8.27 -9.58 -12.60
C ASN A 300 6.83 -9.06 -12.58
N GLU A 301 5.86 -9.92 -12.24
CA GLU A 301 4.44 -9.54 -12.12
C GLU A 301 4.21 -8.42 -11.09
N GLY A 302 4.91 -8.50 -9.95
CA GLY A 302 4.86 -7.48 -8.92
C GLY A 302 5.44 -6.15 -9.40
N LEU A 303 6.52 -6.19 -10.18
CA LEU A 303 7.15 -5.02 -10.75
C LEU A 303 6.30 -4.40 -11.87
N ALA A 304 5.77 -5.21 -12.77
CA ALA A 304 4.86 -4.78 -13.83
C ALA A 304 3.63 -4.06 -13.26
N LEU A 305 2.99 -4.65 -12.24
CA LEU A 305 1.88 -4.02 -11.54
C LEU A 305 2.30 -2.68 -10.90
N ALA A 306 3.49 -2.63 -10.31
CA ALA A 306 3.95 -1.42 -9.66
C ALA A 306 4.22 -0.28 -10.63
N LEU A 307 4.92 -0.56 -11.73
CA LEU A 307 5.19 0.40 -12.80
C LEU A 307 3.88 0.93 -13.41
N LYS A 308 2.93 0.05 -13.70
CA LYS A 308 1.60 0.44 -14.20
C LYS A 308 0.93 1.45 -13.28
N ASN A 309 0.89 1.15 -11.98
CA ASN A 309 0.20 2.01 -11.04
C ASN A 309 0.96 3.32 -10.77
N ILE A 310 2.29 3.34 -10.86
CA ILE A 310 3.09 4.58 -10.82
C ILE A 310 2.72 5.48 -12.00
N VAL A 311 2.70 4.93 -13.22
CA VAL A 311 2.30 5.67 -14.42
C VAL A 311 0.88 6.22 -14.28
N VAL A 312 -0.07 5.35 -13.95
CA VAL A 312 -1.49 5.73 -13.73
C VAL A 312 -1.63 6.83 -12.68
N ALA A 313 -0.98 6.69 -11.53
CA ALA A 313 -1.06 7.69 -10.46
C ALA A 313 -0.41 9.01 -10.89
N SER A 314 0.64 8.98 -11.70
CA SER A 314 1.32 10.17 -12.19
C SER A 314 0.44 10.94 -13.19
N HIS A 315 -0.22 10.22 -14.12
CA HIS A 315 -1.21 10.82 -15.02
C HIS A 315 -2.38 11.46 -14.27
N GLN A 316 -2.92 10.79 -13.26
CA GLN A 316 -4.01 11.35 -12.45
C GLN A 316 -3.62 12.64 -11.73
N VAL A 317 -2.38 12.74 -11.26
CA VAL A 317 -1.87 13.98 -10.67
C VAL A 317 -1.78 15.06 -11.74
N ALA A 318 -1.10 14.78 -12.86
CA ALA A 318 -0.94 15.73 -13.95
C ALA A 318 -2.28 16.27 -14.47
N LEU A 319 -3.28 15.41 -14.66
CA LEU A 319 -4.63 15.81 -15.09
C LEU A 319 -5.32 16.76 -14.10
N LYS A 320 -5.14 16.56 -12.79
CA LYS A 320 -5.76 17.41 -11.78
C LYS A 320 -5.10 18.77 -11.64
N THR A 321 -3.82 18.86 -12.01
CA THR A 321 -3.00 20.06 -11.85
C THR A 321 -2.80 20.84 -13.15
N THR A 322 -3.29 20.33 -14.28
CA THR A 322 -3.18 21.02 -15.58
C THR A 322 -4.43 21.89 -15.83
N PRO A 323 -4.29 23.22 -15.96
CA PRO A 323 -5.43 24.14 -16.03
C PRO A 323 -6.09 24.24 -17.42
N THR A 324 -5.40 23.81 -18.49
CA THR A 324 -5.90 23.94 -19.87
C THR A 324 -6.59 22.66 -20.36
N LEU A 325 -7.74 22.83 -21.02
CA LEU A 325 -8.58 21.75 -21.52
C LEU A 325 -7.87 20.92 -22.60
N ASP A 326 -7.18 21.58 -23.53
CA ASP A 326 -6.49 20.92 -24.66
C ASP A 326 -5.37 19.99 -24.21
N SER A 327 -4.53 20.43 -23.26
CA SER A 327 -3.52 19.58 -22.64
C SER A 327 -4.14 18.45 -21.82
N SER A 328 -5.27 18.68 -21.17
CA SER A 328 -5.99 17.64 -20.43
C SER A 328 -6.55 16.56 -21.35
N LEU A 329 -7.07 16.97 -22.52
CA LEU A 329 -7.56 16.07 -23.57
C LEU A 329 -6.43 15.26 -24.19
N LEU A 330 -5.30 15.88 -24.53
CA LEU A 330 -4.10 15.18 -25.03
C LEU A 330 -3.57 14.15 -24.01
N ILE A 331 -3.51 14.52 -22.73
CA ILE A 331 -3.12 13.59 -21.66
C ILE A 331 -4.14 12.44 -21.55
N GLN A 332 -5.44 12.69 -21.68
CA GLN A 332 -6.48 11.66 -21.63
C GLN A 332 -6.45 10.70 -22.84
N GLU A 333 -6.35 11.23 -24.07
CA GLU A 333 -6.31 10.43 -25.29
C GLU A 333 -5.14 9.44 -25.29
N ARG A 334 -3.96 9.88 -24.85
CA ARG A 334 -2.77 9.01 -24.77
C ARG A 334 -2.75 8.12 -23.54
N TYR A 335 -3.35 8.56 -22.43
CA TYR A 335 -3.58 7.71 -21.27
C TYR A 335 -4.51 6.53 -21.60
N GLN A 336 -5.50 6.72 -22.49
CA GLN A 336 -6.28 5.61 -23.02
C GLN A 336 -5.40 4.63 -23.79
N THR A 337 -4.43 5.10 -24.58
CA THR A 337 -3.46 4.22 -25.24
C THR A 337 -2.60 3.42 -24.25
N VAL A 338 -2.20 4.03 -23.12
CA VAL A 338 -1.46 3.38 -22.04
C VAL A 338 -2.30 2.35 -21.26
N LEU A 339 -3.63 2.55 -21.19
CA LEU A 339 -4.57 1.63 -20.55
C LEU A 339 -5.04 0.50 -21.48
N LEU A 340 -5.07 0.74 -22.79
CA LEU A 340 -5.65 -0.12 -23.82
C LEU A 340 -4.60 -0.80 -24.71
N SER A 341 -3.30 -0.58 -24.49
CA SER A 341 -2.26 -1.32 -25.20
C SER A 341 -2.31 -2.79 -24.78
N ASP A 342 -2.97 -3.62 -25.58
CA ASP A 342 -3.08 -5.08 -25.40
C ASP A 342 -1.71 -5.75 -25.23
#